data_AF-A0A257CDI2-F1
#
_entry.id   AF-A0A257CDI2-F1
#
_cell.length_a   1.000
_cell.length_b   1.000
_cell.length_c   1.000
_cell.angle_alpha   90.00
_cell.angle_beta   90.00
_cell.angle_gamma   90.00
#
_symmetry.space_group_name_H-M   'P 1'
#
loop_
_entity.id
_entity.type
_entity.pdbx_description
1 polymer ?
#
loop_
_entity_poly.entity_id
_entity_poly.type
_entity_poly.pdbx_seq_one_letter_code
_entity_poly.pdbx_strand_id
1 'polypeptide(L)'
;MRQHLAPHRSSGFTLIELVMVIVLVGILALVALPKMMDTRIWQLRAFHDNLLSQALSARRMALSQRRPVVLTVTPTGTSVAYASGTAIASLSCPASVSPCISESATRSVTFNTGNTGAALTSTGGVLDVTVSDGNGFSRVMRIENDTGLARVMP
;
A
#
# COMPACT_ATOMS: atom_id res chain seq x y z
N MET A 1 15.54 48.44 -55.92
CA MET A 1 15.08 47.38 -55.00
C MET A 1 14.96 47.98 -53.60
N ARG A 2 13.73 48.30 -53.14
CA ARG A 2 13.46 48.75 -51.76
C ARG A 2 12.53 47.72 -51.12
N GLN A 3 13.06 46.90 -50.22
CA GLN A 3 12.26 45.98 -49.41
C GLN A 3 11.58 46.79 -48.30
N HIS A 4 10.26 46.94 -48.38
CA HIS A 4 9.46 47.41 -47.26
C HIS A 4 9.38 46.27 -46.24
N LEU A 5 10.23 46.30 -45.21
CA LEU A 5 10.06 45.47 -44.02
C LEU A 5 8.78 45.94 -43.30
N ALA A 6 7.72 45.14 -43.41
CA ALA A 6 6.51 45.36 -42.64
C ALA A 6 6.83 45.14 -41.14
N PRO A 7 6.52 46.10 -40.25
CA PRO A 7 6.77 45.94 -38.83
C PRO A 7 5.82 44.86 -38.28
N HIS A 8 6.39 43.79 -37.70
CA HIS A 8 5.65 42.87 -36.87
C HIS A 8 5.11 43.63 -35.66
N ARG A 9 3.80 43.89 -35.63
CA ARG A 9 3.12 44.37 -34.41
C ARG A 9 3.18 43.25 -33.38
N SER A 10 4.05 43.39 -32.40
CA SER A 10 4.01 42.60 -31.17
C SER A 10 2.70 42.93 -30.45
N SER A 11 1.73 42.03 -30.51
CA SER A 11 0.51 42.12 -29.70
C SER A 11 0.88 41.86 -28.24
N GLY A 12 0.71 42.85 -27.38
CA GLY A 12 0.83 42.68 -25.92
C GLY A 12 -0.43 42.03 -25.34
N PHE A 13 -0.29 41.36 -24.20
CA PHE A 13 -1.43 40.90 -23.40
C PHE A 13 -2.19 42.09 -22.84
N THR A 14 -3.52 42.04 -22.86
CA THR A 14 -4.35 43.06 -22.19
C THR A 14 -4.41 42.82 -20.68
N LEU A 15 -4.67 43.87 -19.89
CA LEU A 15 -4.85 43.73 -18.43
C LEU A 15 -5.98 42.75 -18.11
N ILE A 16 -7.08 42.80 -18.86
CA ILE A 16 -8.22 41.91 -18.65
C ILE A 16 -7.87 40.45 -18.97
N GLU A 17 -7.06 40.21 -19.98
CA GLU A 17 -6.60 38.86 -20.35
C GLU A 17 -5.69 38.27 -19.26
N LEU A 18 -4.78 39.06 -18.69
CA LEU A 18 -3.98 38.64 -17.54
C LEU A 18 -4.85 38.28 -16.33
N VAL A 19 -5.85 39.13 -16.01
CA VAL A 19 -6.78 38.88 -14.91
C VAL A 19 -7.57 37.58 -15.14
N MET A 20 -8.07 37.36 -16.36
CA MET A 20 -8.79 36.12 -16.70
C MET A 20 -7.89 34.89 -16.55
N VAL A 21 -6.64 34.94 -17.00
CA VAL A 21 -5.69 33.82 -16.86
C VAL A 21 -5.43 33.51 -15.38
N ILE A 22 -5.20 34.53 -14.54
CA ILE A 22 -5.00 34.32 -13.09
C ILE A 22 -6.23 33.70 -12.45
N VAL A 23 -7.44 34.15 -12.82
CA VAL A 23 -8.70 33.56 -12.33
C VAL A 23 -8.84 32.09 -12.75
N LEU A 24 -8.55 31.77 -14.01
CA LEU A 24 -8.62 30.40 -14.52
C LEU A 24 -7.59 29.49 -13.83
N VAL A 25 -6.35 29.95 -13.66
CA VAL A 25 -5.31 29.22 -12.91
C VAL A 25 -5.73 29.04 -11.45
N GLY A 26 -6.34 30.04 -10.82
CA GLY A 26 -6.86 29.95 -9.47
C GLY A 26 -7.93 28.85 -9.32
N ILE A 27 -8.89 28.79 -10.25
CA ILE A 27 -9.94 27.76 -10.26
C ILE A 27 -9.33 26.37 -10.47
N LEU A 28 -8.41 26.22 -11.42
CA LEU A 28 -7.74 24.94 -11.68
C LEU A 28 -6.91 24.49 -10.48
N ALA A 29 -6.22 25.41 -9.80
CA ALA A 29 -5.42 25.10 -8.63
C ALA A 29 -6.27 24.50 -7.49
N LEU A 30 -7.49 25.02 -7.26
CA LEU A 30 -8.40 24.50 -6.23
C LEU A 30 -8.82 23.04 -6.46
N VAL A 31 -8.88 22.59 -7.72
CA VAL A 31 -9.28 21.21 -8.06
C VAL A 31 -8.07 20.28 -8.24
N ALA A 32 -7.00 20.76 -8.87
CA ALA A 32 -5.83 19.96 -9.22
C ALA A 32 -4.92 19.68 -8.02
N LEU A 33 -4.65 20.69 -7.17
CA LEU A 33 -3.75 20.54 -6.02
C LEU A 33 -4.19 19.44 -5.04
N PRO A 34 -5.45 19.37 -4.55
CA PRO A 34 -5.84 18.34 -3.60
C PRO A 34 -5.73 16.92 -4.20
N LYS A 35 -5.96 16.78 -5.51
CA LYS A 35 -5.80 15.50 -6.22
C LYS A 35 -4.34 15.08 -6.38
N MET A 36 -3.44 16.03 -6.64
CA MET A 36 -2.00 15.74 -6.74
C MET A 36 -1.37 15.36 -5.39
N MET A 37 -1.92 15.87 -4.28
CA MET A 37 -1.46 15.52 -2.92
C MET A 37 -2.02 14.18 -2.41
N ASP A 38 -2.93 13.53 -3.15
CA ASP A 38 -3.46 12.22 -2.78
C ASP A 38 -2.40 11.12 -2.98
N THR A 39 -1.69 10.80 -1.90
CA THR A 39 -0.63 9.77 -1.87
C THR A 39 -1.12 8.41 -1.38
N ARG A 40 -2.43 8.25 -1.18
CA ARG A 40 -3.02 7.06 -0.55
C ARG A 40 -2.70 5.76 -1.29
N ILE A 41 -2.85 5.75 -2.61
CA ILE A 41 -2.58 4.57 -3.45
C ILE A 41 -1.11 4.14 -3.35
N TRP A 42 -0.19 5.10 -3.31
CA TRP A 42 1.25 4.82 -3.16
C TRP A 42 1.56 4.21 -1.79
N GLN A 43 0.95 4.75 -0.74
CA GLN A 43 1.09 4.23 0.62
C GLN A 43 0.54 2.81 0.76
N LEU A 44 -0.61 2.50 0.14
CA LEU A 44 -1.19 1.15 0.14
C LEU A 44 -0.34 0.15 -0.63
N ARG A 45 0.23 0.56 -1.77
CA ARG A 45 1.16 -0.29 -2.54
C ARG A 45 2.41 -0.59 -1.72
N ALA A 46 3.02 0.44 -1.12
CA ALA A 46 4.17 0.27 -0.24
C ALA A 46 3.84 -0.62 0.97
N PHE A 47 2.65 -0.44 1.57
CA PHE A 47 2.16 -1.28 2.66
C PHE A 47 2.04 -2.74 2.24
N HIS A 48 1.44 -3.02 1.08
CA HIS A 48 1.30 -4.37 0.54
C HIS A 48 2.67 -5.05 0.30
N ASP A 49 3.64 -4.31 -0.26
CA ASP A 49 4.99 -4.84 -0.50
C ASP A 49 5.75 -5.09 0.82
N ASN A 50 5.57 -4.20 1.81
CA ASN A 50 6.11 -4.38 3.17
C ASN A 50 5.46 -5.57 3.89
N LEU A 51 4.16 -5.78 3.72
CA LEU A 51 3.44 -6.92 4.28
C LEU A 51 3.98 -8.25 3.71
N LEU A 52 4.17 -8.31 2.39
CA LEU A 52 4.76 -9.48 1.74
C LEU A 52 6.19 -9.74 2.22
N SER A 53 7.03 -8.71 2.30
CA SER A 53 8.40 -8.85 2.79
C SER A 53 8.45 -9.28 4.26
N GLN A 54 7.52 -8.78 5.09
CA GLN A 54 7.37 -9.18 6.49
C GLN A 54 6.97 -10.65 6.61
N ALA A 55 5.98 -11.13 5.85
CA ALA A 55 5.56 -12.53 5.86
C ALA A 55 6.69 -13.48 5.44
N LEU A 56 7.41 -13.15 4.37
CA LEU A 56 8.58 -13.92 3.92
C LEU A 56 9.70 -13.93 4.97
N SER A 57 9.94 -12.80 5.62
CA SER A 57 10.95 -12.68 6.69
C SER A 57 10.56 -13.49 7.91
N ALA A 58 9.30 -13.45 8.34
CA ALA A 58 8.77 -14.25 9.44
C ALA A 58 8.94 -15.76 9.19
N ARG A 59 8.60 -16.23 7.98
CA ARG A 59 8.82 -17.63 7.57
C ARG A 59 10.31 -18.01 7.62
N ARG A 60 11.19 -17.18 7.06
CA ARG A 60 12.65 -17.43 7.07
C ARG A 60 13.20 -17.50 8.49
N MET A 61 12.78 -16.59 9.37
CA MET A 61 13.15 -16.60 10.78
C MET A 61 12.65 -17.86 11.49
N ALA A 62 11.40 -18.27 11.24
CA ALA A 62 10.82 -19.45 11.85
C ALA A 62 11.61 -20.72 11.50
N LEU A 63 12.04 -20.84 10.24
CA LEU A 63 12.84 -21.96 9.75
C LEU A 63 14.29 -21.90 10.22
N SER A 64 14.93 -20.73 10.19
CA SER A 64 16.34 -20.59 10.57
C SER A 64 16.56 -20.82 12.07
N GLN A 65 15.64 -20.34 12.90
CA GLN A 65 15.71 -20.50 14.35
C GLN A 65 15.07 -21.79 14.85
N ARG A 66 14.41 -22.56 13.97
CA ARG A 66 13.58 -23.73 14.32
C ARG A 66 12.59 -23.43 15.45
N ARG A 67 11.91 -22.28 15.33
CA ARG A 67 10.94 -21.80 16.32
C ARG A 67 9.67 -21.33 15.62
N PRO A 68 8.48 -21.57 16.22
CA PRO A 68 7.24 -21.08 15.66
C PRO A 68 7.14 -19.55 15.76
N VAL A 69 6.79 -18.92 14.65
CA VAL A 69 6.57 -17.47 14.53
C VAL A 69 5.14 -17.24 14.05
N VAL A 70 4.41 -16.35 14.72
CA VAL A 70 3.01 -16.03 14.44
C VAL A 70 2.93 -14.67 13.78
N LEU A 71 2.39 -14.63 12.56
CA LEU A 71 1.91 -13.41 11.92
C LEU A 71 0.43 -13.24 12.26
N THR A 72 0.07 -12.12 12.87
CA THR A 72 -1.30 -11.73 13.18
C THR A 72 -1.72 -10.62 12.22
N VAL A 73 -2.91 -10.74 11.66
CA VAL A 73 -3.50 -9.80 10.71
C VAL A 73 -4.76 -9.23 11.34
N THR A 74 -4.87 -7.90 11.37
CA THR A 74 -6.05 -7.15 11.80
C THR A 74 -6.46 -6.17 10.70
N PRO A 75 -7.66 -5.56 10.77
CA PRO A 75 -8.07 -4.55 9.78
C PRO A 75 -7.15 -3.31 9.75
N THR A 76 -6.40 -3.07 10.83
CA THR A 76 -5.58 -1.89 11.04
C THR A 76 -4.07 -2.15 10.90
N GLY A 77 -3.66 -3.38 10.58
CA GLY A 77 -2.27 -3.71 10.34
C GLY A 77 -1.93 -5.17 10.64
N THR A 78 -0.64 -5.46 10.74
CA THR A 78 -0.11 -6.77 11.06
C THR A 78 0.95 -6.72 12.14
N SER A 79 1.12 -7.83 12.85
CA SER A 79 2.19 -8.00 13.82
C SER A 79 2.80 -9.39 13.71
N VAL A 80 4.09 -9.48 14.02
CA VAL A 80 4.86 -10.72 14.02
C VAL A 80 5.43 -10.90 15.41
N ALA A 81 5.21 -12.06 15.99
CA ALA A 81 5.72 -12.44 17.30
C ALA A 81 6.16 -13.90 17.31
N TYR A 82 7.03 -14.28 18.25
CA TYR A 82 7.21 -15.69 18.55
C TYR A 82 5.93 -16.27 19.17
N ALA A 83 5.71 -17.58 19.06
CA ALA A 83 4.58 -18.23 19.73
C ALA A 83 4.61 -18.06 21.27
N SER A 84 5.77 -17.74 21.85
CA SER A 84 5.93 -17.37 23.27
C SER A 84 5.40 -15.97 23.61
N GLY A 85 4.95 -15.18 22.63
CA GLY A 85 4.38 -13.84 22.81
C GLY A 85 5.38 -12.69 22.65
N THR A 86 6.66 -12.95 22.47
CA THR A 86 7.68 -11.90 22.27
C THR A 86 7.52 -11.27 20.88
N ALA A 87 7.27 -9.95 20.84
CA ALA A 87 7.12 -9.21 19.58
C ALA A 87 8.43 -9.14 18.79
N ILE A 88 8.32 -9.26 17.46
CA ILE A 88 9.45 -9.21 16.51
C ILE A 88 9.32 -7.96 15.64
N ALA A 89 8.14 -7.75 15.06
CA ALA A 89 7.88 -6.62 14.17
C ALA A 89 6.39 -6.28 14.17
N SER A 90 6.05 -5.06 13.82
CA SER A 90 4.68 -4.64 13.53
C SER A 90 4.68 -3.77 12.28
N LEU A 91 3.56 -3.79 11.57
CA LEU A 91 3.30 -2.97 10.40
C LEU A 91 1.88 -2.43 10.50
N SER A 92 1.74 -1.16 10.84
CA SER A 92 0.44 -0.49 10.91
C SER A 92 -0.02 -0.03 9.53
N CYS A 93 -1.33 -0.03 9.32
CA CYS A 93 -1.92 0.66 8.18
C CYS A 93 -1.50 2.15 8.18
N PRO A 94 -1.27 2.76 7.00
CA PRO A 94 -1.05 4.20 6.93
C PRO A 94 -2.27 4.95 7.50
N ALA A 95 -2.03 5.95 8.34
CA ALA A 95 -3.09 6.65 9.07
C ALA A 95 -4.14 7.32 8.17
N SER A 96 -3.76 7.68 6.94
CA SER A 96 -4.60 8.27 5.90
C SER A 96 -5.64 7.31 5.31
N VAL A 97 -5.46 5.99 5.48
CA VAL A 97 -6.24 4.92 4.82
C VAL A 97 -6.53 3.75 5.78
N SER A 98 -6.58 3.99 7.08
CA SER A 98 -6.95 2.95 8.06
C SER A 98 -8.48 2.85 8.19
N PRO A 99 -9.09 1.65 8.19
CA PRO A 99 -8.50 0.33 7.97
C PRO A 99 -8.07 0.13 6.50
N CYS A 100 -6.90 -0.48 6.30
CA CYS A 100 -6.31 -0.70 4.96
C CYS A 100 -6.34 -2.17 4.52
N ILE A 101 -6.81 -3.06 5.40
CA ILE A 101 -6.95 -4.49 5.17
C ILE A 101 -8.45 -4.83 5.29
N SER A 102 -9.02 -5.44 4.25
CA SER A 102 -10.43 -5.86 4.24
C SER A 102 -10.62 -7.19 4.95
N GLU A 103 -10.45 -7.18 6.26
CA GLU A 103 -10.70 -8.32 7.14
C GLU A 103 -11.78 -7.95 8.15
N SER A 104 -12.66 -8.91 8.47
CA SER A 104 -13.74 -8.70 9.44
C SER A 104 -13.36 -9.13 10.86
N ALA A 105 -12.24 -9.84 11.02
CA ALA A 105 -11.76 -10.35 12.30
C ALA A 105 -10.23 -10.50 12.30
N THR A 106 -9.65 -10.66 13.48
CA THR A 106 -8.24 -11.02 13.63
C THR A 106 -7.99 -12.42 13.06
N ARG A 107 -7.03 -12.53 12.15
CA ARG A 107 -6.58 -13.80 11.55
C ARG A 107 -5.10 -14.00 11.82
N SER A 108 -4.62 -15.23 11.70
CA SER A 108 -3.21 -15.51 11.97
C SER A 108 -2.63 -16.62 11.09
N VAL A 109 -1.30 -16.61 10.98
CA VAL A 109 -0.50 -17.69 10.42
C VAL A 109 0.64 -17.99 11.37
N THR A 110 0.68 -19.23 11.85
CA THR A 110 1.82 -19.75 12.61
C THR A 110 2.75 -20.48 11.65
N PHE A 111 3.94 -19.92 11.41
CA PHE A 111 4.99 -20.52 10.61
C PHE A 111 5.79 -21.54 11.42
N ASN A 112 6.24 -22.61 10.75
CA ASN A 112 7.03 -23.69 11.33
C ASN A 112 6.34 -24.37 12.53
N THR A 113 5.05 -24.66 12.39
CA THR A 113 4.26 -25.32 13.42
C THR A 113 4.81 -26.72 13.70
N GLY A 114 5.04 -27.04 14.97
CA GLY A 114 5.62 -28.32 15.39
C GLY A 114 7.04 -28.58 14.85
N ASN A 115 7.75 -27.54 14.38
CA ASN A 115 9.07 -27.65 13.74
C ASN A 115 9.09 -28.52 12.46
N THR A 116 7.96 -28.64 11.78
CA THR A 116 7.80 -29.48 10.58
C THR A 116 8.10 -28.74 9.27
N GLY A 117 8.31 -27.42 9.33
CA GLY A 117 8.37 -26.55 8.16
C GLY A 117 7.01 -26.16 7.58
N ALA A 118 5.91 -26.73 8.07
CA ALA A 118 4.56 -26.34 7.69
C ALA A 118 4.13 -25.01 8.33
N ALA A 119 3.14 -24.35 7.75
CA ALA A 119 2.41 -23.28 8.42
C ALA A 119 1.01 -23.75 8.82
N LEU A 120 0.42 -23.04 9.78
CA LEU A 120 -0.96 -23.27 10.20
C LEU A 120 -1.67 -21.93 10.19
N THR A 121 -2.64 -21.76 9.29
CA THR A 121 -3.47 -20.56 9.26
C THR A 121 -4.67 -20.71 10.21
N SER A 122 -5.21 -19.58 10.66
CA SER A 122 -6.41 -19.56 11.51
C SER A 122 -7.66 -20.13 10.82
N THR A 123 -7.65 -20.27 9.49
CA THR A 123 -8.74 -20.88 8.70
C THR A 123 -8.52 -22.36 8.40
N GLY A 124 -7.39 -22.95 8.81
CA GLY A 124 -7.07 -24.36 8.53
C GLY A 124 -6.81 -24.64 7.04
N GLY A 125 -6.57 -23.60 6.25
CA GLY A 125 -6.40 -23.68 4.79
C GLY A 125 -5.69 -22.45 4.26
N VAL A 126 -5.75 -22.22 2.96
CA VAL A 126 -5.17 -21.02 2.35
C VAL A 126 -5.71 -19.74 3.01
N LEU A 127 -4.83 -18.80 3.33
CA LEU A 127 -5.19 -17.49 3.87
C LEU A 127 -4.95 -16.41 2.82
N ASP A 128 -6.03 -15.81 2.33
CA ASP A 128 -5.96 -14.58 1.53
C ASP A 128 -6.12 -13.36 2.43
N VAL A 129 -5.15 -12.44 2.32
CA VAL A 129 -5.14 -11.14 2.98
C VAL A 129 -5.32 -10.08 1.89
N THR A 130 -6.39 -9.31 1.98
CA THR A 130 -6.73 -8.29 0.97
C THR A 130 -6.44 -6.90 1.51
N VAL A 131 -5.55 -6.18 0.85
CA VAL A 131 -5.24 -4.77 1.11
C VAL A 131 -6.10 -3.92 0.18
N SER A 132 -6.97 -3.09 0.73
CA SER A 132 -7.89 -2.27 -0.07
C SER A 132 -8.27 -0.98 0.63
N ASP A 133 -8.61 0.06 -0.15
CA ASP A 133 -9.15 1.33 0.35
C ASP A 133 -10.66 1.49 0.18
N GLY A 134 -11.34 0.47 -0.37
CA GLY A 134 -12.77 0.52 -0.70
C GLY A 134 -13.14 1.46 -1.85
N ASN A 135 -12.17 2.19 -2.42
CA ASN A 135 -12.37 3.26 -3.40
C ASN A 135 -11.67 2.98 -4.75
N GLY A 136 -11.24 1.74 -4.96
CA GLY A 136 -10.71 1.25 -6.24
C GLY A 136 -9.34 0.58 -6.16
N PHE A 137 -8.59 0.77 -5.06
CA PHE A 137 -7.39 -0.01 -4.81
C PHE A 137 -7.76 -1.32 -4.11
N SER A 138 -7.34 -2.44 -4.70
CA SER A 138 -7.42 -3.77 -4.06
C SER A 138 -6.26 -4.64 -4.53
N ARG A 139 -5.54 -5.26 -3.59
CA ARG A 139 -4.47 -6.22 -3.84
C ARG A 139 -4.57 -7.37 -2.85
N VAL A 140 -4.45 -8.59 -3.36
CA VAL A 140 -4.57 -9.80 -2.54
C VAL A 140 -3.21 -10.47 -2.42
N MET A 141 -2.81 -10.74 -1.18
CA MET A 141 -1.68 -11.60 -0.86
C MET A 141 -2.22 -12.94 -0.36
N ARG A 142 -1.78 -14.03 -0.97
CA ARG A 142 -2.12 -15.39 -0.54
C ARG A 142 -0.98 -16.00 0.26
N ILE A 143 -1.33 -16.62 1.38
CA ILE A 143 -0.43 -17.43 2.20
C ILE A 143 -0.91 -18.88 2.14
N GLU A 144 -0.03 -19.75 1.66
CA GLU A 144 -0.29 -21.20 1.61
C GLU A 144 -0.21 -21.80 3.02
N ASN A 145 -1.16 -22.67 3.37
CA ASN A 145 -1.16 -23.33 4.67
C ASN A 145 0.04 -24.27 4.82
N ASP A 146 0.24 -25.18 3.88
CA ASP A 146 1.20 -26.27 4.07
C ASP A 146 2.66 -25.83 4.04
N THR A 147 2.95 -24.67 3.47
CA THR A 147 4.33 -24.17 3.30
C THR A 147 4.57 -22.82 3.97
N GLY A 148 3.53 -22.06 4.28
CA GLY A 148 3.62 -20.66 4.69
C GLY A 148 4.12 -19.72 3.59
N LEU A 149 4.16 -20.15 2.33
CA LEU A 149 4.62 -19.31 1.23
C LEU A 149 3.61 -18.17 1.00
N ALA A 150 4.09 -16.93 1.11
CA ALA A 150 3.33 -15.74 0.74
C ALA A 150 3.59 -15.38 -0.73
N ARG A 151 2.53 -15.12 -1.52
CA ARG A 151 2.63 -14.65 -2.91
C ARG A 151 1.56 -13.62 -3.24
N VAL A 152 1.86 -12.76 -4.21
CA VAL A 152 0.91 -11.79 -4.76
C VAL A 152 -0.04 -12.50 -5.72
N MET A 153 -1.32 -12.13 -5.68
CA MET A 153 -2.32 -12.56 -6.67
C MET A 153 -2.48 -11.52 -7.78
N PRO A 154 -2.69 -11.98 -9.03
CA PRO A 154 -2.96 -11.11 -10.17
C PRO A 154 -4.29 -10.35 -10.03
#